data_AF-A0A9E4IUY2-F1
#
_entry.id   AF-A0A9E4IUY2-F1
#
_cell.length_a   1.000
_cell.length_b   1.000
_cell.length_c   1.000
_cell.angle_alpha   90.00
_cell.angle_beta   90.00
_cell.angle_gamma   90.00
#
_symmetry.space_group_name_H-M   'P 1'
#
loop_
_entity.id
_entity.type
_entity.pdbx_description
1 polymer ?
#
loop_
_entity_poly.entity_id
_entity_poly.type
_entity_poly.pdbx_seq_one_letter_code
_entity_poly.pdbx_strand_id
1 'polypeptide(L)'
;MAMHDDRLSGLSRRDAMRLLGVGAAGAGAGFAAGCGPAPAPEPEMAEETAPAPPAIEFPAGAIVRTVHEDISPDAIGHGATLFHEHLAFNFASPPAEPRAPGTDPPPPPTNDEMVDLLVEELNMAAFDGVACIIDSSIGPRSEQQLANLEAMATRSDLHIVLGGSYFLAPRYPDELADMPQEDITASMVAQAQRERWGALGEVGSSFPEMHDIERKVIAAHAQVHVQTGLPIFTHVPHESCPTCAIDQLDIYEAEGVDMAHLCIGHQSTIKRSDDPTWETHKEIARRGAFVGFDTVGHRMASSFIPERQKVDMILNMIDSGLEDHILLSADFANTTQIKANWGNGFSTVLIQFVPKLKYFGVTDEMIHKILVDNSRRWLAYQPV
;
A
#
# COMPACT_ATOMS: atom_id res chain seq x y z
N MET A 1 -27.43 30.35 34.69
CA MET A 1 -27.50 29.48 33.49
C MET A 1 -26.11 29.54 32.86
N ALA A 2 -25.22 28.65 33.30
CA ALA A 2 -23.81 28.69 32.97
C ALA A 2 -23.61 28.13 31.55
N MET A 3 -22.98 28.93 30.69
CA MET A 3 -22.37 28.46 29.46
C MET A 3 -21.04 27.79 29.84
N HIS A 4 -20.95 26.48 29.63
CA HIS A 4 -19.65 25.78 29.68
C HIS A 4 -18.95 26.02 28.34
N ASP A 5 -17.88 26.80 28.40
CA ASP A 5 -16.87 26.96 27.35
C ASP A 5 -15.87 25.81 27.53
N ASP A 6 -15.87 24.85 26.61
CA ASP A 6 -15.03 23.64 26.66
C ASP A 6 -13.87 23.74 25.66
N ARG A 7 -13.14 24.87 25.70
CA ARG A 7 -11.92 25.10 24.91
C ARG A 7 -10.65 24.84 25.71
N LEU A 8 -10.57 23.67 26.32
CA LEU A 8 -9.32 23.12 26.83
C LEU A 8 -9.11 21.74 26.22
N SER A 9 -8.95 21.69 24.89
CA SER A 9 -8.42 20.50 24.23
C SER A 9 -6.92 20.44 24.51
N GLY A 10 -6.47 19.39 25.19
CA GLY A 10 -5.05 19.07 25.36
C GLY A 10 -4.33 18.95 24.01
N LEU A 11 -3.00 19.03 24.04
CA LEU A 11 -2.13 18.79 22.89
C LEU A 11 -2.48 17.44 22.24
N SER A 12 -2.70 17.43 20.92
CA SER A 12 -2.87 16.16 20.20
C SER A 12 -1.55 15.36 20.25
N ARG A 13 -1.60 14.03 20.04
CA ARG A 13 -0.39 13.19 19.99
C ARG A 13 0.60 13.71 18.93
N ARG A 14 0.09 14.24 17.81
CA ARG A 14 0.88 14.90 16.77
C ARG A 14 1.50 16.21 17.24
N ASP A 15 0.78 17.04 17.99
CA ASP A 15 1.34 18.26 18.56
C ASP A 15 2.43 17.95 19.59
N ALA A 16 2.27 16.88 20.37
CA ALA A 16 3.28 16.39 21.30
C ALA A 16 4.53 15.88 20.56
N MET A 17 4.37 15.09 19.49
CA MET A 17 5.49 14.63 18.64
C MET A 17 6.22 15.81 17.98
N ARG A 18 5.49 16.84 17.51
CA ARG A 18 6.09 18.06 16.98
C ARG A 18 6.88 18.84 18.02
N LEU A 19 6.33 19.01 19.23
CA LEU A 19 7.03 19.70 20.32
C LEU A 19 8.32 19.00 20.74
N LEU A 20 8.37 17.68 20.66
CA LEU A 20 9.58 16.90 20.89
C LEU A 20 10.59 17.01 19.73
N GLY A 21 10.12 17.24 18.50
CA GLY A 21 10.96 17.42 17.30
C GLY A 21 11.42 18.85 17.01
N VAL A 22 10.88 19.87 17.70
CA VAL A 22 11.31 21.27 17.50
C VAL A 22 12.52 21.59 18.38
N GLY A 23 13.70 21.23 17.89
CA GLY A 23 14.89 22.06 18.08
C GLY A 23 14.67 23.40 17.34
N ALA A 24 14.89 24.51 18.01
CA ALA A 24 14.40 25.84 17.65
C ALA A 24 14.70 26.29 16.20
N ALA A 25 13.66 26.41 15.37
CA ALA A 25 13.68 27.26 14.17
C ALA A 25 12.90 28.55 14.46
N GLY A 26 13.63 29.62 14.77
CA GLY A 26 13.09 30.91 15.19
C GLY A 26 12.17 31.57 14.16
N ALA A 27 11.06 32.13 14.65
CA ALA A 27 10.18 33.01 13.90
C ALA A 27 10.88 34.34 13.59
N GLY A 28 10.93 34.73 12.32
CA GLY A 28 11.46 36.02 11.88
C GLY A 28 10.48 36.76 10.96
N ALA A 29 9.70 37.67 11.53
CA ALA A 29 8.96 38.69 10.79
C ALA A 29 9.85 39.93 10.57
N GLY A 30 9.74 40.57 9.40
CA GLY A 30 10.09 41.99 9.22
C GLY A 30 11.23 42.30 8.27
N PHE A 31 10.89 42.75 7.06
CA PHE A 31 11.77 43.50 6.15
C PHE A 31 12.03 44.90 6.72
N ALA A 32 13.28 45.22 7.05
CA ALA A 32 13.81 46.58 7.02
C ALA A 32 15.34 46.54 6.89
N ALA A 33 15.85 47.04 5.76
CA ALA A 33 17.27 47.11 5.45
C ALA A 33 17.97 48.21 6.28
N GLY A 34 19.03 47.82 6.98
CA GLY A 34 19.98 48.74 7.60
C GLY A 34 21.34 48.07 7.72
N CYS A 35 22.32 48.54 6.95
CA CYS A 35 23.69 48.03 7.00
C CYS A 35 24.38 48.46 8.31
N GLY A 36 24.53 47.51 9.24
CA GLY A 36 25.43 47.59 10.40
C GLY A 36 26.38 46.38 10.42
N PRO A 37 27.53 46.46 11.12
CA PRO A 37 28.51 45.38 11.14
C PRO A 37 27.93 44.11 11.78
N ALA A 38 28.28 42.95 11.21
CA ALA A 38 27.79 41.65 11.62
C ALA A 38 28.09 41.35 13.11
N PRO A 39 27.13 40.81 13.88
CA PRO A 39 27.39 40.35 15.23
C PRO A 39 28.28 39.10 15.22
N ALA A 40 29.06 38.91 16.28
CA ALA A 40 29.93 37.76 16.49
C ALA A 40 29.12 36.45 16.55
N PRO A 41 29.70 35.31 16.11
CA PRO A 41 29.01 34.02 16.15
C PRO A 41 28.72 33.62 17.60
N GLU A 42 27.46 33.28 17.89
CA GLU A 42 27.07 32.66 19.15
C GLU A 42 27.66 31.23 19.24
N PRO A 43 27.94 30.74 20.45
CA PRO A 43 28.48 29.39 20.63
C PRO A 43 27.46 28.35 20.15
N GLU A 44 27.92 27.40 19.32
CA GLU A 44 27.15 26.23 18.90
C GLU A 44 26.63 25.49 20.14
N MET A 45 25.33 25.60 20.39
CA MET A 45 24.62 24.68 21.25
C MET A 45 24.66 23.32 20.55
N ALA A 46 25.35 22.35 21.17
CA ALA A 46 25.36 20.98 20.69
C ALA A 46 23.92 20.50 20.53
N GLU A 47 23.54 20.22 19.29
CA GLU A 47 22.27 19.61 18.94
C GLU A 47 22.30 18.20 19.53
N GLU A 48 21.59 18.01 20.65
CA GLU A 48 21.42 16.70 21.27
C GLU A 48 20.59 15.87 20.28
N THR A 49 21.29 15.11 19.43
CA THR A 49 20.67 14.23 18.44
C THR A 49 19.74 13.28 19.18
N ALA A 50 18.44 13.41 18.93
CA ALA A 50 17.45 12.47 19.40
C ALA A 50 17.93 11.04 19.08
N PRO A 51 17.79 10.08 20.01
CA PRO A 51 18.19 8.71 19.75
C PRO A 51 17.49 8.22 18.49
N ALA A 52 18.23 7.56 17.60
CA ALA A 52 17.67 6.95 16.41
C ALA A 52 16.49 6.05 16.82
N PRO A 53 15.37 6.05 16.06
CA PRO A 53 14.25 5.17 16.36
C PRO A 53 14.74 3.72 16.47
N PRO A 54 14.15 2.91 17.37
CA PRO A 54 14.56 1.52 17.54
C PRO A 54 14.45 0.78 16.20
N ALA A 55 15.53 0.09 15.83
CA ALA A 55 15.55 -0.71 14.62
C ALA A 55 14.45 -1.78 14.68
N ILE A 56 13.78 -2.02 13.55
CA ILE A 56 12.85 -3.14 13.42
C ILE A 56 13.63 -4.44 13.61
N GLU A 57 13.14 -5.31 14.47
CA GLU A 57 13.67 -6.65 14.62
C GLU A 57 12.83 -7.64 13.83
N PHE A 58 13.49 -8.46 13.00
CA PHE A 58 12.86 -9.55 12.28
C PHE A 58 13.22 -10.88 12.94
N PRO A 59 12.30 -11.86 12.96
CA PRO A 59 12.62 -13.22 13.38
C PRO A 59 13.82 -13.77 12.59
N ALA A 60 14.66 -14.56 13.23
CA ALA A 60 15.83 -15.15 12.57
C ALA A 60 15.40 -16.01 11.37
N GLY A 61 15.97 -15.74 10.20
CA GLY A 61 15.59 -16.44 8.96
C GLY A 61 14.33 -15.90 8.27
N ALA A 62 13.79 -14.76 8.72
CA ALA A 62 12.77 -14.04 7.95
C ALA A 62 13.33 -13.59 6.60
N ILE A 63 12.49 -13.69 5.56
CA ILE A 63 12.83 -13.32 4.19
C ILE A 63 11.75 -12.41 3.60
N VAL A 64 12.10 -11.76 2.50
CA VAL A 64 11.16 -11.28 1.49
C VAL A 64 11.44 -12.04 0.21
N ARG A 65 10.43 -12.71 -0.35
CA ARG A 65 10.57 -13.43 -1.62
C ARG A 65 10.27 -12.49 -2.79
N THR A 66 11.32 -12.12 -3.51
CA THR A 66 11.20 -11.40 -4.79
C THR A 66 11.08 -12.37 -5.95
N VAL A 67 10.80 -11.84 -7.14
CA VAL A 67 10.82 -12.57 -8.41
C VAL A 67 12.11 -13.42 -8.56
N HIS A 68 13.29 -12.81 -8.37
CA HIS A 68 14.57 -13.49 -8.60
C HIS A 68 15.04 -14.34 -7.42
N GLU A 69 14.91 -13.82 -6.20
CA GLU A 69 15.56 -14.41 -5.03
C GLU A 69 14.82 -14.09 -3.71
N ASP A 70 15.13 -14.90 -2.70
CA ASP A 70 14.71 -14.64 -1.32
C ASP A 70 15.77 -13.73 -0.67
N ILE A 71 15.39 -12.50 -0.30
CA ILE A 71 16.28 -11.50 0.30
C ILE A 71 15.99 -11.33 1.80
N SER A 72 16.96 -10.80 2.56
CA SER A 72 16.68 -10.30 3.90
C SER A 72 15.71 -9.10 3.83
N PRO A 73 14.79 -8.92 4.78
CA PRO A 73 13.97 -7.71 4.87
C PRO A 73 14.80 -6.42 4.87
N ASP A 74 16.04 -6.45 5.36
CA ASP A 74 16.98 -5.31 5.33
C ASP A 74 17.45 -4.93 3.93
N ALA A 75 17.43 -5.87 2.98
CA ALA A 75 17.91 -5.64 1.62
C ALA A 75 16.96 -4.78 0.75
N ILE A 76 15.71 -4.57 1.20
CA ILE A 76 14.83 -3.55 0.62
C ILE A 76 15.39 -2.14 0.88
N GLY A 77 16.17 -1.97 1.94
CA GLY A 77 16.79 -0.70 2.31
C GLY A 77 15.79 0.29 2.92
N HIS A 78 15.93 1.56 2.54
CA HIS A 78 15.20 2.70 3.12
C HIS A 78 14.15 3.30 2.17
N GLY A 79 13.97 2.72 0.99
CA GLY A 79 12.94 3.18 0.05
C GLY A 79 11.57 2.63 0.40
N ALA A 80 10.53 3.26 -0.16
CA ALA A 80 9.16 2.88 0.09
C ALA A 80 8.81 1.52 -0.55
N THR A 81 7.97 0.76 0.13
CA THR A 81 7.35 -0.46 -0.41
C THR A 81 5.87 -0.20 -0.68
N LEU A 82 5.45 -0.41 -1.92
CA LEU A 82 4.05 -0.31 -2.35
C LEU A 82 3.42 -1.70 -2.35
N PHE A 83 2.53 -1.96 -1.40
CA PHE A 83 2.04 -3.32 -1.10
C PHE A 83 0.97 -3.83 -2.08
N HIS A 84 0.42 -2.97 -2.93
CA HIS A 84 -0.68 -3.30 -3.84
C HIS A 84 -0.58 -2.46 -5.12
N GLU A 85 0.04 -3.01 -6.15
CA GLU A 85 0.08 -2.43 -7.51
C GLU A 85 -0.19 -3.52 -8.55
N HIS A 86 -0.47 -3.14 -9.80
CA HIS A 86 -0.64 -4.10 -10.89
C HIS A 86 0.33 -3.81 -12.04
N LEU A 87 1.25 -4.73 -12.31
CA LEU A 87 2.24 -4.67 -13.38
C LEU A 87 1.88 -5.61 -14.54
N ALA A 88 1.18 -6.71 -14.25
CA ALA A 88 0.81 -7.73 -15.24
C ALA A 88 -0.49 -7.43 -16.02
N PHE A 89 -1.04 -6.23 -15.88
CA PHE A 89 -2.28 -5.83 -16.54
C PHE A 89 -2.07 -5.50 -18.03
N ASN A 90 -3.09 -5.71 -18.85
CA ASN A 90 -3.06 -5.29 -20.24
C ASN A 90 -3.23 -3.77 -20.31
N PHE A 91 -2.10 -3.08 -20.32
CA PHE A 91 -1.97 -1.64 -20.42
C PHE A 91 -2.17 -1.16 -21.86
N ALA A 92 -3.32 -1.45 -22.45
CA ALA A 92 -3.66 -1.01 -23.80
C ALA A 92 -4.08 0.48 -23.82
N SER A 93 -3.13 1.42 -23.68
CA SER A 93 -3.31 2.84 -24.03
C SER A 93 -2.04 3.66 -23.73
N PRO A 94 -1.71 4.65 -24.57
CA PRO A 94 -2.14 6.00 -24.22
C PRO A 94 -3.61 6.23 -24.62
N PRO A 95 -4.39 7.01 -23.84
CA PRO A 95 -5.71 7.42 -24.28
C PRO A 95 -5.61 8.05 -25.66
N ALA A 96 -6.58 7.78 -26.53
CA ALA A 96 -6.54 8.28 -27.89
C ALA A 96 -6.46 9.82 -27.89
N GLU A 97 -5.33 10.37 -28.36
CA GLU A 97 -5.21 11.78 -28.76
C GLU A 97 -6.46 12.17 -29.58
N PRO A 98 -7.06 13.36 -29.36
CA PRO A 98 -8.17 13.83 -30.18
C PRO A 98 -7.77 13.84 -31.66
N ARG A 99 -8.36 12.93 -32.45
CA ARG A 99 -7.98 12.77 -33.86
C ARG A 99 -8.84 13.59 -34.80
N ALA A 100 -8.26 13.98 -35.93
CA ALA A 100 -9.02 14.52 -37.03
C ALA A 100 -10.09 13.49 -37.48
N PRO A 101 -11.32 13.92 -37.79
CA PRO A 101 -12.34 13.00 -38.29
C PRO A 101 -11.83 12.21 -39.51
N GLY A 102 -11.95 10.88 -39.46
CA GLY A 102 -11.58 9.98 -40.56
C GLY A 102 -10.14 9.47 -40.57
N THR A 103 -9.34 9.71 -39.53
CA THR A 103 -8.03 9.05 -39.39
C THR A 103 -8.12 7.78 -38.54
N ASP A 104 -7.53 6.70 -39.04
CA ASP A 104 -7.43 5.44 -38.29
C ASP A 104 -6.56 5.60 -37.03
N PRO A 105 -6.80 4.79 -35.98
CA PRO A 105 -5.87 4.69 -34.86
C PRO A 105 -4.48 4.23 -35.30
N PRO A 106 -3.41 4.70 -34.63
CA PRO A 106 -2.15 3.98 -34.68
C PRO A 106 -2.39 2.56 -34.14
N PRO A 107 -1.59 1.58 -34.60
CA PRO A 107 -1.66 0.24 -34.04
C PRO A 107 -1.40 0.29 -32.53
N PRO A 108 -1.99 -0.63 -31.76
CA PRO A 108 -1.63 -0.76 -30.36
C PRO A 108 -0.15 -1.12 -30.24
N PRO A 109 0.52 -0.71 -29.14
CA PRO A 109 1.90 -1.11 -28.89
C PRO A 109 2.01 -2.63 -28.79
N THR A 110 3.15 -3.15 -29.19
CA THR A 110 3.55 -4.54 -29.00
C THR A 110 3.79 -4.84 -27.51
N ASN A 111 3.83 -6.13 -27.16
CA ASN A 111 4.16 -6.54 -25.78
C ASN A 111 5.52 -5.99 -25.34
N ASP A 112 6.54 -6.07 -26.20
CA ASP A 112 7.89 -5.64 -25.87
C ASP A 112 7.97 -4.13 -25.65
N GLU A 113 7.29 -3.33 -26.48
CA GLU A 113 7.16 -1.88 -26.28
C GLU A 113 6.47 -1.54 -24.95
N MET A 114 5.49 -2.34 -24.54
CA MET A 114 4.83 -2.15 -23.24
C MET A 114 5.72 -2.52 -22.06
N VAL A 115 6.50 -3.59 -22.17
CA VAL A 115 7.48 -3.97 -21.14
C VAL A 115 8.56 -2.90 -21.03
N ASP A 116 9.07 -2.38 -22.16
CA ASP A 116 10.06 -1.30 -22.19
C ASP A 116 9.52 -0.05 -21.49
N LEU A 117 8.29 0.36 -21.81
CA LEU A 117 7.62 1.49 -21.15
C LEU A 117 7.46 1.28 -19.64
N LEU A 118 7.01 0.10 -19.22
CA LEU A 118 6.84 -0.18 -17.78
C LEU A 118 8.18 -0.20 -17.05
N VAL A 119 9.25 -0.71 -17.67
CA VAL A 119 10.60 -0.63 -17.10
C VAL A 119 11.03 0.82 -16.89
N GLU A 120 10.75 1.71 -17.83
CA GLU A 120 11.02 3.15 -17.67
C GLU A 120 10.19 3.75 -16.51
N GLU A 121 8.90 3.42 -16.41
CA GLU A 121 8.03 3.86 -15.31
C GLU A 121 8.51 3.37 -13.93
N LEU A 122 8.95 2.11 -13.85
CA LEU A 122 9.49 1.51 -12.63
C LEU A 122 10.82 2.16 -12.23
N ASN A 123 11.70 2.45 -13.18
CA ASN A 123 12.94 3.17 -12.91
C ASN A 123 12.71 4.61 -12.46
N MET A 124 11.69 5.29 -13.00
CA MET A 124 11.28 6.60 -12.50
C MET A 124 10.70 6.50 -11.07
N ALA A 125 9.96 5.44 -10.76
CA ALA A 125 9.47 5.21 -9.40
C ALA A 125 10.63 4.92 -8.42
N ALA A 126 11.64 4.16 -8.84
CA ALA A 126 12.86 3.95 -8.08
C ALA A 126 13.59 5.26 -7.78
N PHE A 127 13.75 6.11 -8.80
CA PHE A 127 14.32 7.45 -8.66
C PHE A 127 13.54 8.32 -7.65
N ASP A 128 12.21 8.23 -7.66
CA ASP A 128 11.34 8.96 -6.72
C ASP A 128 11.36 8.40 -5.29
N GLY A 129 12.04 7.26 -5.05
CA GLY A 129 12.27 6.68 -3.73
C GLY A 129 11.48 5.41 -3.41
N VAL A 130 10.84 4.79 -4.40
CA VAL A 130 10.29 3.43 -4.26
C VAL A 130 11.45 2.43 -4.29
N ALA A 131 11.41 1.39 -3.45
CA ALA A 131 12.40 0.31 -3.47
C ALA A 131 11.77 -1.06 -3.76
N CYS A 132 10.48 -1.24 -3.45
CA CYS A 132 9.81 -2.51 -3.62
C CYS A 132 8.35 -2.31 -4.06
N ILE A 133 7.90 -3.15 -4.99
CA ILE A 133 6.51 -3.22 -5.44
C ILE A 133 6.02 -4.66 -5.36
N ILE A 134 4.82 -4.83 -4.81
CA ILE A 134 4.09 -6.11 -4.85
C ILE A 134 3.13 -6.05 -6.04
N ASP A 135 3.34 -6.91 -7.04
CA ASP A 135 2.43 -7.11 -8.16
C ASP A 135 1.26 -8.00 -7.73
N SER A 136 0.07 -7.42 -7.71
CA SER A 136 -1.18 -8.08 -7.36
C SER A 136 -1.71 -8.92 -8.51
N SER A 137 -2.09 -10.16 -8.18
CA SER A 137 -2.75 -11.05 -9.12
C SER A 137 -4.26 -11.01 -8.94
N ILE A 138 -5.00 -11.19 -10.03
CA ILE A 138 -6.45 -11.39 -10.00
C ILE A 138 -6.87 -12.81 -10.43
N GLY A 139 -5.91 -13.72 -10.54
CA GLY A 139 -6.10 -15.12 -10.94
C GLY A 139 -4.80 -15.78 -11.43
N PRO A 140 -4.90 -16.94 -12.10
CA PRO A 140 -3.73 -17.58 -12.72
C PRO A 140 -3.08 -16.69 -13.78
N ARG A 141 -1.74 -16.61 -13.77
CA ARG A 141 -0.98 -15.88 -14.79
C ARG A 141 -0.59 -16.79 -15.96
N SER A 142 -0.57 -16.24 -17.16
CA SER A 142 0.01 -16.88 -18.34
C SER A 142 1.54 -16.85 -18.31
N GLU A 143 2.18 -17.73 -19.09
CA GLU A 143 3.65 -17.76 -19.26
C GLU A 143 4.20 -16.40 -19.74
N GLN A 144 3.48 -15.70 -20.64
CA GLN A 144 3.90 -14.38 -21.11
C GLN A 144 3.85 -13.32 -20.01
N GLN A 145 2.84 -13.36 -19.13
CA GLN A 145 2.76 -12.42 -18.00
C GLN A 145 3.89 -12.65 -17.01
N LEU A 146 4.20 -13.92 -16.69
CA LEU A 146 5.34 -14.26 -15.84
C LEU A 146 6.66 -13.81 -16.48
N ALA A 147 6.85 -14.03 -17.78
CA ALA A 147 8.04 -13.57 -18.50
C ALA A 147 8.16 -12.03 -18.52
N ASN A 148 7.05 -11.31 -18.64
CA ASN A 148 7.05 -9.85 -18.58
C ASN A 148 7.43 -9.34 -17.18
N LEU A 149 6.91 -9.96 -16.11
CA LEU A 149 7.26 -9.63 -14.72
C LEU A 149 8.73 -9.89 -14.41
N GLU A 150 9.27 -11.03 -14.88
CA GLU A 150 10.70 -11.33 -14.82
C GLU A 150 11.52 -10.26 -15.55
N ALA A 151 11.13 -9.89 -16.77
CA ALA A 151 11.82 -8.86 -17.54
C ALA A 151 11.79 -7.50 -16.83
N MET A 152 10.66 -7.12 -16.23
CA MET A 152 10.54 -5.89 -15.45
C MET A 152 11.43 -5.92 -14.20
N ALA A 153 11.43 -7.03 -13.46
CA ALA A 153 12.27 -7.20 -12.28
C ALA A 153 13.77 -7.16 -12.64
N THR A 154 14.15 -7.78 -13.77
CA THR A 154 15.55 -7.82 -14.23
C THR A 154 16.06 -6.45 -14.70
N ARG A 155 15.19 -5.62 -15.29
CA ARG A 155 15.58 -4.41 -16.01
C ARG A 155 15.29 -3.12 -15.24
N SER A 156 14.67 -3.21 -14.06
CA SER A 156 14.40 -2.07 -13.19
C SER A 156 15.24 -2.11 -11.91
N ASP A 157 15.39 -0.95 -11.28
CA ASP A 157 16.09 -0.81 -9.99
C ASP A 157 15.20 -1.12 -8.77
N LEU A 158 14.08 -1.82 -8.98
CA LEU A 158 13.11 -2.17 -7.93
C LEU A 158 13.14 -3.65 -7.59
N HIS A 159 12.93 -3.96 -6.32
CA HIS A 159 12.48 -5.28 -5.93
C HIS A 159 11.03 -5.48 -6.36
N ILE A 160 10.74 -6.57 -7.07
CA ILE A 160 9.37 -6.95 -7.42
C ILE A 160 9.02 -8.23 -6.68
N VAL A 161 7.91 -8.19 -5.95
CA VAL A 161 7.32 -9.36 -5.28
C VAL A 161 6.09 -9.79 -6.06
N LEU A 162 5.99 -11.09 -6.36
CA LEU A 162 4.81 -11.64 -7.00
C LEU A 162 3.74 -11.99 -5.97
N GLY A 163 2.63 -11.27 -6.00
CA GLY A 163 1.38 -11.68 -5.35
C GLY A 163 0.70 -12.79 -6.15
N GLY A 164 0.01 -13.71 -5.50
CA GLY A 164 -0.85 -14.68 -6.19
C GLY A 164 -2.13 -14.94 -5.43
N SER A 165 -3.25 -15.04 -6.15
CA SER A 165 -4.56 -15.23 -5.54
C SER A 165 -5.63 -15.69 -6.54
N TYR A 166 -6.82 -15.90 -6.00
CA TYR A 166 -8.07 -15.69 -6.72
C TYR A 166 -8.78 -14.42 -6.22
N PHE A 167 -9.25 -13.60 -7.17
CA PHE A 167 -9.87 -12.31 -6.89
C PHE A 167 -11.32 -12.43 -6.40
N LEU A 168 -12.30 -12.24 -7.29
CA LEU A 168 -13.74 -12.29 -7.03
C LEU A 168 -14.40 -13.49 -7.72
N ALA A 169 -15.51 -13.97 -7.17
CA ALA A 169 -16.23 -15.12 -7.71
C ALA A 169 -16.47 -15.09 -9.24
N PRO A 170 -16.84 -13.95 -9.87
CA PRO A 170 -17.03 -13.89 -11.33
C PRO A 170 -15.78 -14.15 -12.17
N ARG A 171 -14.59 -14.17 -11.55
CA ARG A 171 -13.29 -14.46 -12.20
C ARG A 171 -12.75 -15.84 -11.85
N TYR A 172 -13.40 -16.58 -10.95
CA TYR A 172 -12.95 -17.89 -10.53
C TYR A 172 -13.09 -18.89 -11.68
N PRO A 173 -12.12 -19.81 -11.85
CA PRO A 173 -12.33 -20.99 -12.68
C PRO A 173 -13.55 -21.79 -12.19
N ASP A 174 -14.39 -22.27 -13.12
CA ASP A 174 -15.64 -22.97 -12.80
C ASP A 174 -15.41 -24.18 -11.86
N GLU A 175 -14.28 -24.87 -12.02
CA GLU A 175 -13.88 -26.02 -11.21
C GLU A 175 -13.74 -25.72 -9.71
N LEU A 176 -13.46 -24.47 -9.31
CA LEU A 176 -13.35 -24.12 -7.89
C LEU A 176 -14.68 -24.29 -7.12
N ALA A 177 -15.81 -24.20 -7.82
CA ALA A 177 -17.13 -24.33 -7.19
C ALA A 177 -17.27 -25.69 -6.47
N ASP A 178 -16.83 -26.76 -7.14
CA ASP A 178 -16.99 -28.14 -6.67
C ASP A 178 -15.77 -28.66 -5.88
N MET A 179 -14.62 -27.97 -5.96
CA MET A 179 -13.42 -28.38 -5.22
C MET A 179 -13.57 -28.17 -3.70
N PRO A 180 -13.19 -29.16 -2.86
CA PRO A 180 -13.03 -28.97 -1.42
C PRO A 180 -12.01 -27.87 -1.09
N GLN A 181 -12.20 -27.17 0.04
CA GLN A 181 -11.27 -26.13 0.49
C GLN A 181 -9.82 -26.64 0.56
N GLU A 182 -9.60 -27.85 1.10
CA GLU A 182 -8.28 -28.47 1.22
C GLU A 182 -7.57 -28.64 -0.12
N ASP A 183 -8.31 -29.02 -1.17
CA ASP A 183 -7.76 -29.20 -2.53
C ASP A 183 -7.43 -27.85 -3.17
N ILE A 184 -8.26 -26.82 -2.93
CA ILE A 184 -7.99 -25.45 -3.37
C ILE A 184 -6.71 -24.94 -2.71
N THR A 185 -6.57 -25.13 -1.38
CA THR A 185 -5.37 -24.78 -0.62
C THR A 185 -4.14 -25.51 -1.17
N ALA A 186 -4.21 -26.84 -1.33
CA ALA A 186 -3.08 -27.63 -1.84
C ALA A 186 -2.63 -27.18 -3.24
N SER A 187 -3.59 -26.88 -4.13
CA SER A 187 -3.30 -26.34 -5.45
C SER A 187 -2.61 -24.98 -5.38
N MET A 188 -3.08 -24.08 -4.51
CA MET A 188 -2.49 -22.75 -4.33
C MET A 188 -1.08 -22.83 -3.71
N VAL A 189 -0.84 -23.70 -2.73
CA VAL A 189 0.51 -23.92 -2.17
C VAL A 189 1.47 -24.41 -3.26
N ALA A 190 1.06 -25.40 -4.06
CA ALA A 190 1.88 -25.91 -5.15
C ALA A 190 2.16 -24.83 -6.21
N GLN A 191 1.17 -23.99 -6.52
CA GLN A 191 1.34 -22.87 -7.44
C GLN A 191 2.27 -21.80 -6.88
N ALA A 192 2.11 -21.41 -5.61
CA ALA A 192 2.96 -20.44 -4.93
C ALA A 192 4.43 -20.86 -4.94
N GLN A 193 4.71 -22.15 -4.77
CA GLN A 193 6.07 -22.69 -4.87
C GLN A 193 6.60 -22.63 -6.31
N ARG A 194 5.79 -23.03 -7.31
CA ARG A 194 6.17 -23.06 -8.72
C ARG A 194 6.45 -21.67 -9.28
N GLU A 195 5.61 -20.69 -8.93
CA GLU A 195 5.68 -19.31 -9.43
C GLU A 195 6.42 -18.36 -8.48
N ARG A 196 6.97 -18.89 -7.37
CA ARG A 196 7.70 -18.12 -6.35
C ARG A 196 6.91 -16.93 -5.80
N TRP A 197 5.64 -17.13 -5.45
CA TRP A 197 4.85 -16.08 -4.82
C TRP A 197 5.49 -15.64 -3.50
N GLY A 198 5.55 -14.33 -3.28
CA GLY A 198 6.01 -13.71 -2.04
C GLY A 198 4.91 -13.04 -1.23
N ALA A 199 3.68 -13.00 -1.76
CA ALA A 199 2.48 -12.58 -1.05
C ALA A 199 1.23 -13.27 -1.64
N LEU A 200 0.13 -13.27 -0.89
CA LEU A 200 -1.18 -13.73 -1.30
C LEU A 200 -2.08 -12.52 -1.54
N GLY A 201 -2.42 -12.25 -2.80
CA GLY A 201 -3.34 -11.18 -3.11
C GLY A 201 -3.38 -10.73 -4.57
N GLU A 202 -4.40 -9.96 -4.94
CA GLU A 202 -5.47 -9.50 -4.03
C GLU A 202 -6.58 -10.55 -3.83
N VAL A 203 -6.94 -10.84 -2.57
CA VAL A 203 -8.02 -11.78 -2.24
C VAL A 203 -9.32 -11.01 -2.00
N GLY A 204 -10.36 -11.26 -2.81
CA GLY A 204 -11.56 -10.42 -2.80
C GLY A 204 -12.84 -11.06 -2.30
N SER A 205 -13.76 -10.20 -1.88
CA SER A 205 -15.18 -10.52 -1.68
C SER A 205 -16.07 -9.55 -2.43
N SER A 206 -17.21 -10.05 -2.90
CA SER A 206 -18.17 -9.28 -3.68
C SER A 206 -19.04 -8.34 -2.82
N PHE A 207 -19.68 -7.39 -3.50
CA PHE A 207 -20.72 -6.50 -2.96
C PHE A 207 -22.02 -6.68 -3.77
N PRO A 208 -23.23 -6.60 -3.15
CA PRO A 208 -23.51 -6.26 -1.76
C PRO A 208 -23.30 -7.39 -0.75
N GLU A 209 -23.05 -8.61 -1.22
CA GLU A 209 -22.90 -9.79 -0.38
C GLU A 209 -21.67 -10.61 -0.81
N MET A 210 -20.90 -11.06 0.17
CA MET A 210 -19.83 -12.03 -0.04
C MET A 210 -20.45 -13.40 -0.33
N HIS A 211 -20.15 -13.97 -1.50
CA HIS A 211 -20.69 -15.26 -1.90
C HIS A 211 -20.08 -16.42 -1.08
N ASP A 212 -20.81 -17.52 -0.93
CA ASP A 212 -20.31 -18.72 -0.21
C ASP A 212 -19.01 -19.27 -0.80
N ILE A 213 -18.86 -19.22 -2.12
CA ILE A 213 -17.62 -19.62 -2.78
C ILE A 213 -16.44 -18.70 -2.43
N GLU A 214 -16.68 -17.40 -2.24
CA GLU A 214 -15.65 -16.45 -1.80
C GLU A 214 -15.27 -16.73 -0.36
N ARG A 215 -16.23 -17.04 0.53
CA ARG A 215 -15.93 -17.49 1.91
C ARG A 215 -15.03 -18.71 1.91
N LYS A 216 -15.34 -19.73 1.10
CA LYS A 216 -14.53 -20.95 0.95
C LYS A 216 -13.12 -20.64 0.41
N VAL A 217 -13.01 -19.77 -0.60
CA VAL A 217 -11.73 -19.41 -1.21
C VAL A 217 -10.89 -18.52 -0.29
N ILE A 218 -11.49 -17.58 0.47
CA ILE A 218 -10.81 -16.78 1.50
C ILE A 218 -10.25 -17.71 2.58
N ALA A 219 -11.05 -18.67 3.07
CA ALA A 219 -10.58 -19.68 4.03
C ALA A 219 -9.45 -20.54 3.44
N ALA A 220 -9.49 -20.86 2.14
CA ALA A 220 -8.40 -21.56 1.48
C ALA A 220 -7.10 -20.72 1.44
N HIS A 221 -7.17 -19.41 1.19
CA HIS A 221 -6.01 -18.50 1.25
C HIS A 221 -5.46 -18.39 2.68
N ALA A 222 -6.34 -18.34 3.69
CA ALA A 222 -5.94 -18.37 5.09
C ALA A 222 -5.10 -19.62 5.41
N GLN A 223 -5.52 -20.79 4.92
CA GLN A 223 -4.76 -22.02 5.09
C GLN A 223 -3.45 -22.05 4.28
N VAL A 224 -3.36 -21.37 3.12
CA VAL A 224 -2.08 -21.19 2.43
C VAL A 224 -1.11 -20.39 3.30
N HIS A 225 -1.57 -19.29 3.91
CA HIS A 225 -0.76 -18.53 4.84
C HIS A 225 -0.27 -19.40 6.00
N VAL A 226 -1.18 -20.14 6.67
CA VAL A 226 -0.81 -21.04 7.79
C VAL A 226 0.25 -22.07 7.38
N GLN A 227 0.22 -22.57 6.15
CA GLN A 227 1.16 -23.58 5.65
C GLN A 227 2.48 -23.02 5.11
N THR A 228 2.57 -21.72 4.82
CA THR A 228 3.70 -21.15 4.07
C THR A 228 4.33 -19.91 4.71
N GLY A 229 3.59 -19.24 5.60
CA GLY A 229 3.93 -17.94 6.15
C GLY A 229 3.67 -16.75 5.22
N LEU A 230 3.22 -16.97 3.98
CA LEU A 230 3.05 -15.89 3.00
C LEU A 230 2.08 -14.81 3.51
N PRO A 231 2.45 -13.51 3.46
CA PRO A 231 1.55 -12.44 3.89
C PRO A 231 0.36 -12.28 2.94
N ILE A 232 -0.77 -11.81 3.47
CA ILE A 232 -2.02 -11.65 2.74
C ILE A 232 -2.35 -10.16 2.59
N PHE A 233 -2.82 -9.75 1.42
CA PHE A 233 -3.54 -8.50 1.20
C PHE A 233 -4.83 -8.74 0.41
N THR A 234 -5.84 -7.95 0.71
CA THR A 234 -7.22 -8.23 0.31
C THR A 234 -7.83 -7.10 -0.49
N HIS A 235 -8.92 -7.43 -1.17
CA HIS A 235 -9.82 -6.50 -1.80
C HIS A 235 -11.10 -6.38 -0.97
N VAL A 236 -11.41 -5.16 -0.53
CA VAL A 236 -12.73 -4.81 0.01
C VAL A 236 -13.46 -3.96 -1.03
N PRO A 237 -14.74 -4.23 -1.33
CA PRO A 237 -15.48 -3.51 -2.37
C PRO A 237 -15.40 -1.99 -2.27
N HIS A 238 -15.21 -1.34 -3.41
CA HIS A 238 -15.03 0.11 -3.54
C HIS A 238 -16.28 0.95 -3.18
N GLU A 239 -17.44 0.30 -3.07
CA GLU A 239 -18.75 0.92 -2.81
C GLU A 239 -18.89 1.55 -1.40
N SER A 240 -17.85 1.42 -0.56
CA SER A 240 -17.85 1.68 0.89
C SER A 240 -18.61 0.60 1.64
N CYS A 241 -17.89 -0.41 2.10
CA CYS A 241 -18.45 -1.54 2.85
C CYS A 241 -17.67 -1.84 4.14
N PRO A 242 -17.91 -1.09 5.23
CA PRO A 242 -17.33 -1.36 6.55
C PRO A 242 -17.51 -2.81 7.02
N THR A 243 -18.68 -3.40 6.79
CA THR A 243 -18.99 -4.78 7.21
C THR A 243 -18.23 -5.81 6.39
N CYS A 244 -17.97 -5.57 5.11
CA CYS A 244 -17.20 -6.50 4.27
C CYS A 244 -15.76 -6.68 4.79
N ALA A 245 -15.16 -5.60 5.31
CA ALA A 245 -13.84 -5.66 5.94
C ALA A 245 -13.84 -6.53 7.21
N ILE A 246 -14.88 -6.40 8.05
CA ILE A 246 -15.02 -7.20 9.27
C ILE A 246 -15.33 -8.67 8.94
N ASP A 247 -16.18 -8.95 7.96
CA ASP A 247 -16.48 -10.32 7.52
C ASP A 247 -15.22 -11.06 7.06
N GLN A 248 -14.33 -10.41 6.29
CA GLN A 248 -13.04 -10.99 5.90
C GLN A 248 -12.16 -11.24 7.13
N LEU A 249 -12.07 -10.25 8.02
CA LEU A 249 -11.26 -10.32 9.23
C LEU A 249 -11.67 -11.49 10.13
N ASP A 250 -12.98 -11.73 10.28
CA ASP A 250 -13.55 -12.84 11.04
C ASP A 250 -13.18 -14.20 10.45
N ILE A 251 -13.17 -14.33 9.12
CA ILE A 251 -12.75 -15.58 8.47
C ILE A 251 -11.27 -15.83 8.72
N TYR A 252 -10.41 -14.84 8.51
CA TYR A 252 -8.96 -15.01 8.71
C TYR A 252 -8.59 -15.34 10.15
N GLU A 253 -9.23 -14.70 11.12
CA GLU A 253 -9.01 -15.00 12.55
C GLU A 253 -9.50 -16.42 12.89
N ALA A 254 -10.67 -16.84 12.38
CA ALA A 254 -11.20 -18.19 12.61
C ALA A 254 -10.33 -19.29 12.00
N GLU A 255 -9.67 -19.02 10.88
CA GLU A 255 -8.77 -19.94 10.18
C GLU A 255 -7.34 -19.94 10.75
N GLY A 256 -7.05 -19.07 11.74
CA GLY A 256 -5.77 -19.06 12.46
C GLY A 256 -4.65 -18.31 11.75
N VAL A 257 -4.97 -17.31 10.92
CA VAL A 257 -3.97 -16.43 10.31
C VAL A 257 -3.23 -15.64 11.37
N ASP A 258 -1.91 -15.49 11.21
CA ASP A 258 -1.18 -14.48 11.96
C ASP A 258 -1.57 -13.09 11.43
N MET A 259 -2.39 -12.38 12.21
CA MET A 259 -2.94 -11.10 11.81
C MET A 259 -1.85 -10.06 11.54
N ALA A 260 -0.63 -10.21 12.10
CA ALA A 260 0.50 -9.35 11.78
C ALA A 260 0.94 -9.42 10.30
N HIS A 261 0.49 -10.43 9.55
CA HIS A 261 0.76 -10.62 8.13
C HIS A 261 -0.49 -10.46 7.25
N LEU A 262 -1.60 -9.99 7.82
CA LEU A 262 -2.83 -9.69 7.08
C LEU A 262 -2.97 -8.19 6.85
N CYS A 263 -3.25 -7.79 5.60
CA CYS A 263 -3.66 -6.45 5.23
C CYS A 263 -5.10 -6.45 4.69
N ILE A 264 -5.98 -5.71 5.34
CA ILE A 264 -7.32 -5.45 4.82
C ILE A 264 -7.24 -4.25 3.85
N GLY A 265 -7.39 -4.47 2.55
CA GLY A 265 -7.18 -3.45 1.51
C GLY A 265 -8.39 -2.55 1.26
N HIS A 266 -8.23 -1.59 0.35
CA HIS A 266 -9.24 -0.61 -0.08
C HIS A 266 -9.90 0.20 1.03
N GLN A 267 -9.24 0.35 2.17
CA GLN A 267 -9.78 1.06 3.33
C GLN A 267 -9.87 2.58 3.12
N SER A 268 -9.18 3.07 2.09
CA SER A 268 -9.29 4.43 1.57
C SER A 268 -10.60 4.72 0.79
N THR A 269 -11.46 3.71 0.61
CA THR A 269 -12.76 3.82 -0.09
C THR A 269 -13.96 3.94 0.86
N ILE A 270 -13.75 3.79 2.18
CA ILE A 270 -14.82 3.92 3.17
C ILE A 270 -15.29 5.37 3.25
N LYS A 271 -16.61 5.59 3.11
CA LYS A 271 -17.22 6.91 3.21
C LYS A 271 -17.45 7.25 4.67
N ARG A 272 -17.21 8.52 5.01
CA ARG A 272 -17.54 9.07 6.34
C ARG A 272 -19.02 8.93 6.71
N SER A 273 -19.92 8.84 5.73
CA SER A 273 -21.35 8.61 6.00
C SER A 273 -21.64 7.23 6.58
N ASP A 274 -20.81 6.25 6.23
CA ASP A 274 -21.03 4.84 6.54
C ASP A 274 -20.20 4.45 7.79
N ASP A 275 -19.06 5.11 8.00
CA ASP A 275 -18.26 5.03 9.22
C ASP A 275 -17.78 6.43 9.67
N PRO A 276 -18.57 7.18 10.45
CA PRO A 276 -18.27 8.57 10.83
C PRO A 276 -17.02 8.74 11.71
N THR A 277 -16.61 7.68 12.39
CA THR A 277 -15.51 7.69 13.38
C THR A 277 -14.31 6.87 12.93
N TRP A 278 -14.35 6.30 11.72
CA TRP A 278 -13.32 5.39 11.19
C TRP A 278 -13.09 4.20 12.12
N GLU A 279 -14.15 3.69 12.74
CA GLU A 279 -14.05 2.61 13.71
C GLU A 279 -13.65 1.29 13.05
N THR A 280 -14.02 1.07 11.79
CA THR A 280 -13.57 -0.11 11.04
C THR A 280 -12.05 -0.17 10.92
N HIS A 281 -11.40 0.95 10.61
CA HIS A 281 -9.93 1.02 10.55
C HIS A 281 -9.30 0.71 11.90
N LYS A 282 -9.87 1.23 13.00
CA LYS A 282 -9.35 0.96 14.34
C LYS A 282 -9.54 -0.49 14.76
N GLU A 283 -10.67 -1.09 14.40
CA GLU A 283 -10.95 -2.48 14.73
C GLU A 283 -10.00 -3.43 14.01
N ILE A 284 -9.75 -3.22 12.71
CA ILE A 284 -8.74 -3.99 11.96
C ILE A 284 -7.38 -3.94 12.66
N ALA A 285 -6.91 -2.73 13.01
CA ALA A 285 -5.63 -2.54 13.66
C ALA A 285 -5.58 -3.15 15.08
N ARG A 286 -6.65 -3.02 15.87
CA ARG A 286 -6.71 -3.61 17.23
C ARG A 286 -6.71 -5.14 17.23
N ARG A 287 -7.21 -5.76 16.15
CA ARG A 287 -7.12 -7.21 15.92
C ARG A 287 -5.78 -7.64 15.35
N GLY A 288 -4.83 -6.71 15.20
CA GLY A 288 -3.45 -7.00 14.82
C GLY A 288 -3.16 -6.89 13.33
N ALA A 289 -4.18 -6.72 12.49
CA ALA A 289 -4.04 -6.60 11.04
C ALA A 289 -3.62 -5.20 10.59
N PHE A 290 -3.04 -5.12 9.40
CA PHE A 290 -2.77 -3.87 8.71
C PHE A 290 -4.02 -3.33 7.99
N VAL A 291 -4.13 -2.01 7.96
CA VAL A 291 -5.14 -1.24 7.24
C VAL A 291 -4.50 -0.73 5.95
N GLY A 292 -4.97 -1.27 4.83
CA GLY A 292 -4.48 -0.96 3.49
C GLY A 292 -5.16 0.27 2.90
N PHE A 293 -4.45 1.40 2.86
CA PHE A 293 -4.87 2.58 2.10
C PHE A 293 -4.18 2.58 0.75
N ASP A 294 -4.68 1.74 -0.13
CA ASP A 294 -4.12 1.41 -1.45
C ASP A 294 -4.77 2.15 -2.62
N THR A 295 -5.63 3.16 -2.41
CA THR A 295 -6.16 3.97 -3.54
C THR A 295 -5.78 5.44 -3.40
N VAL A 296 -4.61 5.75 -2.84
CA VAL A 296 -4.20 7.13 -2.49
C VAL A 296 -3.29 7.76 -3.54
N GLY A 297 -3.30 9.10 -3.64
CA GLY A 297 -2.40 9.83 -4.54
C GLY A 297 -2.92 10.00 -5.97
N HIS A 298 -4.08 9.42 -6.30
CA HIS A 298 -4.72 9.56 -7.61
C HIS A 298 -6.25 9.55 -7.46
N ARG A 299 -6.96 9.82 -8.56
CA ARG A 299 -8.42 9.76 -8.59
C ARG A 299 -8.86 8.40 -9.11
N MET A 300 -9.73 7.75 -8.35
CA MET A 300 -10.41 6.52 -8.77
C MET A 300 -11.70 6.85 -9.52
N ALA A 301 -11.99 6.07 -10.56
CA ALA A 301 -13.26 6.15 -11.27
C ALA A 301 -14.38 5.38 -10.53
N SER A 302 -14.02 4.29 -9.86
CA SER A 302 -14.93 3.38 -9.14
C SER A 302 -15.31 3.88 -7.73
N SER A 303 -14.50 4.75 -7.11
CA SER A 303 -14.79 5.33 -5.79
C SER A 303 -14.35 6.79 -5.71
N PHE A 304 -15.30 7.70 -5.44
CA PHE A 304 -15.01 9.12 -5.31
C PHE A 304 -14.91 9.54 -3.85
N ILE A 305 -13.79 9.19 -3.21
CA ILE A 305 -13.41 9.72 -1.90
C ILE A 305 -12.47 10.92 -2.10
N PRO A 306 -12.81 12.12 -1.60
CA PRO A 306 -11.90 13.26 -1.67
C PRO A 306 -10.58 12.96 -0.96
N GLU A 307 -9.44 13.33 -1.58
CA GLU A 307 -8.10 13.12 -1.02
C GLU A 307 -7.95 13.67 0.41
N ARG A 308 -8.63 14.78 0.73
CA ARG A 308 -8.65 15.33 2.09
C ARG A 308 -9.23 14.36 3.10
N GLN A 309 -10.29 13.62 2.75
CA GLN A 309 -10.88 12.61 3.63
C GLN A 309 -9.94 11.43 3.81
N LYS A 310 -9.24 11.00 2.75
CA LYS A 310 -8.21 9.94 2.86
C LYS A 310 -7.08 10.36 3.81
N VAL A 311 -6.62 11.60 3.74
CA VAL A 311 -5.69 12.16 4.73
C VAL A 311 -6.29 12.11 6.15
N ASP A 312 -7.55 12.47 6.33
CA ASP A 312 -8.21 12.42 7.64
C ASP A 312 -8.30 11.00 8.23
N MET A 313 -8.43 9.96 7.40
CA MET A 313 -8.38 8.56 7.85
C MET A 313 -7.00 8.22 8.44
N ILE A 314 -5.92 8.55 7.73
CA ILE A 314 -4.54 8.33 8.20
C ILE A 314 -4.27 9.09 9.50
N LEU A 315 -4.66 10.37 9.55
CA LEU A 315 -4.49 11.19 10.76
C LEU A 315 -5.28 10.62 11.94
N ASN A 316 -6.47 10.07 11.71
CA ASN A 316 -7.26 9.46 12.77
C ASN A 316 -6.58 8.21 13.34
N MET A 317 -5.98 7.37 12.50
CA MET A 317 -5.21 6.21 12.97
C MET A 317 -3.98 6.63 13.79
N ILE A 318 -3.21 7.61 13.30
CA ILE A 318 -2.04 8.15 14.03
C ILE A 318 -2.46 8.77 15.37
N ASP A 319 -3.52 9.58 15.40
CA ASP A 319 -4.03 10.19 16.63
C ASP A 319 -4.57 9.14 17.62
N SER A 320 -5.02 7.99 17.11
CA SER A 320 -5.47 6.86 17.90
C SER A 320 -4.33 5.95 18.39
N GLY A 321 -3.07 6.25 18.03
CA GLY A 321 -1.91 5.43 18.41
C GLY A 321 -1.81 4.11 17.64
N LEU A 322 -2.35 4.05 16.42
CA LEU A 322 -2.41 2.86 15.56
C LEU A 322 -1.51 3.00 14.32
N GLU A 323 -0.49 3.85 14.38
CA GLU A 323 0.44 4.13 13.29
C GLU A 323 1.17 2.88 12.75
N ASP A 324 1.41 1.88 13.62
CA ASP A 324 2.16 0.66 13.28
C ASP A 324 1.36 -0.33 12.39
N HIS A 325 0.11 0.00 12.07
CA HIS A 325 -0.82 -0.83 11.29
C HIS A 325 -1.25 -0.16 9.97
N ILE A 326 -0.54 0.87 9.51
CA ILE A 326 -0.89 1.59 8.28
C ILE A 326 0.00 1.11 7.13
N LEU A 327 -0.60 0.73 6.01
CA LEU A 327 0.10 0.52 4.73
C LEU A 327 -0.48 1.45 3.65
N LEU A 328 0.37 1.91 2.74
CA LEU A 328 -0.01 2.80 1.64
C LEU A 328 0.37 2.19 0.28
N SER A 329 -0.53 2.29 -0.69
CA SER A 329 -0.30 1.96 -2.10
C SER A 329 -1.23 2.78 -3.00
N ALA A 330 -1.17 2.58 -4.31
CA ALA A 330 -2.05 3.24 -5.26
C ALA A 330 -2.98 2.31 -6.04
N ASP A 331 -2.84 0.97 -5.93
CA ASP A 331 -3.68 0.03 -6.68
C ASP A 331 -3.65 0.40 -8.17
N PHE A 332 -2.42 0.64 -8.64
CA PHE A 332 -2.21 1.26 -9.92
C PHE A 332 -2.42 0.23 -11.03
N ALA A 333 -3.58 0.30 -11.69
CA ALA A 333 -4.01 -0.67 -12.70
C ALA A 333 -4.33 -0.07 -14.08
N ASN A 334 -3.93 1.18 -14.37
CA ASN A 334 -4.31 1.83 -15.64
C ASN A 334 -3.21 2.70 -16.25
N THR A 335 -3.16 2.77 -17.58
CA THR A 335 -2.14 3.59 -18.26
C THR A 335 -2.42 5.09 -18.21
N THR A 336 -3.65 5.52 -17.95
CA THR A 336 -3.98 6.96 -18.03
C THR A 336 -3.25 7.80 -16.99
N GLN A 337 -2.68 7.16 -15.97
CA GLN A 337 -2.03 7.82 -14.84
C GLN A 337 -0.51 7.56 -14.79
N ILE A 338 0.08 6.93 -15.82
CA ILE A 338 1.54 6.74 -15.91
C ILE A 338 2.22 8.05 -16.32
N LYS A 339 3.52 8.21 -16.05
CA LYS A 339 4.24 9.47 -16.35
C LYS A 339 4.29 9.75 -17.85
N ALA A 340 4.43 8.72 -18.69
CA ALA A 340 4.33 8.85 -20.14
C ALA A 340 2.99 9.45 -20.63
N ASN A 341 1.93 9.34 -19.81
CA ASN A 341 0.61 9.92 -20.05
C ASN A 341 0.31 11.12 -19.14
N TRP A 342 1.35 11.82 -18.68
CA TRP A 342 1.25 13.01 -17.81
C TRP A 342 0.65 12.75 -16.43
N GLY A 343 0.58 11.49 -16.03
CA GLY A 343 0.25 11.11 -14.68
C GLY A 343 1.48 11.07 -13.77
N ASN A 344 1.29 10.49 -12.59
CA ASN A 344 2.32 10.43 -11.55
C ASN A 344 3.08 9.09 -11.54
N GLY A 345 2.57 8.08 -12.26
CA GLY A 345 3.12 6.73 -12.29
C GLY A 345 3.01 6.01 -10.93
N PHE A 346 3.79 4.94 -10.78
CA PHE A 346 3.80 4.12 -9.58
C PHE A 346 4.25 4.87 -8.32
N SER A 347 4.99 5.97 -8.44
CA SER A 347 5.40 6.79 -7.29
C SER A 347 4.33 7.76 -6.78
N THR A 348 3.09 7.69 -7.28
CA THR A 348 2.02 8.65 -6.97
C THR A 348 1.75 8.82 -5.46
N VAL A 349 1.91 7.76 -4.67
CA VAL A 349 1.83 7.83 -3.20
C VAL A 349 2.87 8.82 -2.67
N LEU A 350 4.13 8.69 -3.08
CA LEU A 350 5.25 9.50 -2.64
C LEU A 350 5.15 10.94 -3.16
N ILE A 351 4.75 11.14 -4.42
CA ILE A 351 4.80 12.46 -5.05
C ILE A 351 3.52 13.28 -4.88
N GLN A 352 2.38 12.65 -4.60
CA GLN A 352 1.10 13.34 -4.40
C GLN A 352 0.51 13.20 -3.01
N PHE A 353 0.61 12.03 -2.38
CA PHE A 353 -0.09 11.78 -1.12
C PHE A 353 0.78 12.16 0.09
N VAL A 354 2.04 11.76 0.12
CA VAL A 354 2.99 12.10 1.19
C VAL A 354 3.10 13.62 1.41
N PRO A 355 3.21 14.50 0.40
CA PRO A 355 3.25 15.94 0.62
C PRO A 355 1.99 16.48 1.33
N LYS A 356 0.83 15.87 1.10
CA LYS A 356 -0.42 16.25 1.80
C LYS A 356 -0.35 15.83 3.26
N LEU A 357 0.13 14.62 3.58
CA LEU A 357 0.34 14.18 4.96
C LEU A 357 1.31 15.12 5.70
N LYS A 358 2.43 15.48 5.07
CA LYS A 358 3.40 16.44 5.61
C LYS A 358 2.78 17.81 5.85
N TYR A 359 1.97 18.32 4.92
CA TYR A 359 1.23 19.58 5.09
C TYR A 359 0.35 19.57 6.35
N PHE A 360 -0.28 18.43 6.66
CA PHE A 360 -1.08 18.25 7.88
C PHE A 360 -0.28 17.77 9.10
N GLY A 361 1.05 17.77 9.02
CA GLY A 361 1.93 17.62 10.16
C GLY A 361 2.43 16.23 10.48
N VAL A 362 2.25 15.27 9.58
CA VAL A 362 2.93 13.98 9.69
C VAL A 362 4.43 14.20 9.46
N THR A 363 5.26 13.74 10.39
CA THR A 363 6.73 13.92 10.35
C THR A 363 7.36 12.95 9.35
N ASP A 364 8.57 13.26 8.88
CA ASP A 364 9.32 12.36 7.99
C ASP A 364 9.61 11.00 8.63
N GLU A 365 9.85 10.97 9.96
CA GLU A 365 9.99 9.71 10.72
C GLU A 365 8.70 8.87 10.67
N MET A 366 7.53 9.50 10.83
CA MET A 366 6.25 8.78 10.75
C MET A 366 5.97 8.31 9.31
N ILE A 367 6.33 9.11 8.30
CA ILE A 367 6.24 8.68 6.90
C ILE A 367 7.16 7.50 6.63
N HIS A 368 8.40 7.51 7.15
CA HIS A 368 9.34 6.40 7.03
C HIS A 368 8.78 5.14 7.68
N LYS A 369 8.25 5.26 8.90
CA LYS A 369 7.57 4.15 9.57
C LYS A 369 6.48 3.53 8.71
N ILE A 370 5.61 4.36 8.11
CA ILE A 370 4.47 3.87 7.33
C ILE A 370 4.92 3.23 6.00
N LEU A 371 5.83 3.88 5.25
CA LEU A 371 6.20 3.43 3.90
C LEU A 371 7.31 2.38 3.87
N VAL A 372 8.11 2.28 4.93
CA VAL A 372 9.28 1.41 5.01
C VAL A 372 9.08 0.38 6.11
N ASP A 373 8.93 0.82 7.35
CA ASP A 373 8.99 -0.10 8.49
C ASP A 373 7.78 -1.04 8.56
N ASN A 374 6.58 -0.48 8.46
CA ASN A 374 5.33 -1.20 8.46
C ASN A 374 5.26 -2.18 7.28
N SER A 375 5.61 -1.72 6.08
CA SER A 375 5.59 -2.56 4.88
C SER A 375 6.58 -3.72 5.00
N ARG A 376 7.78 -3.50 5.56
CA ARG A 376 8.75 -4.56 5.80
C ARG A 376 8.27 -5.54 6.87
N ARG A 377 7.62 -5.07 7.94
CA ARG A 377 7.02 -5.93 8.98
C ARG A 377 5.91 -6.81 8.42
N TRP A 378 5.04 -6.26 7.59
CA TRP A 378 3.96 -7.01 6.96
C TRP A 378 4.50 -8.04 5.95
N LEU A 379 5.43 -7.62 5.08
CA LEU A 379 5.90 -8.41 3.95
C LEU A 379 6.89 -9.53 4.34
N ALA A 380 7.69 -9.32 5.38
CA ALA A 380 8.71 -10.27 5.79
C ALA A 380 8.08 -11.47 6.51
N TYR A 381 8.45 -12.70 6.14
CA TYR A 381 7.93 -13.91 6.78
C TYR A 381 9.00 -14.99 6.93
N GLN A 382 8.76 -15.93 7.84
CA GLN A 382 9.58 -17.15 7.95
C GLN A 382 8.93 -18.26 7.12
N PRO A 383 9.64 -18.83 6.13
CA PRO A 383 9.14 -19.99 5.40
C PRO A 383 8.95 -21.16 6.37
N VAL A 384 7.79 -21.82 6.28
CA VAL A 384 7.40 -22.98 7.11
C VAL A 384 8.04 -24.28 6.63
#